data_AF-A0A328EJ44-F1
#
_entry.id   AF-A0A328EJ44-F1
#
_cell.length_a   1.000
_cell.length_b   1.000
_cell.length_c   1.000
_cell.angle_alpha   90.00
_cell.angle_beta   90.00
_cell.angle_gamma   90.00
#
_symmetry.space_group_name_H-M   'P 1'
#
loop_
_entity.id
_entity.type
_entity.pdbx_description
1 polymer ?
#
loop_
_entity_poly.entity_id
_entity_poly.type
_entity_poly.pdbx_seq_one_letter_code
_entity_poly.pdbx_strand_id
1 'polypeptide(L)'
;MFKSHKSKTTKKDFLVFKETSESYYPAKVQLLDIKDGERLIVLLNPKQAMAFGINLNNKVQLTKTNGEHIVADVSLSEAIPTGEVAIYADIIDKISLKNDELIAVSLAESSNASYEAIRKKMRGENISYDEMFAIIKDISENKLDDTMMTYYVASSFFYPTTDEEMYQTAKAMAECGVMFKYPKGEIIADKHCIGGVPGNETTMILIPLIASLGIKIPKNFSKSITSPAATGECVNVLMNINFNKEGIENLVKDQNCCLVRGGGLDLAPADDKLIKVQYPLSMQSRAKVVSSIMAKKYAMGVTHSLIDIPVGPTAKVSSMKEAKDWKKSLNM
;
A
#
# COMPACT_ATOMS: atom_id res chain seq x y z
N MET A 1 -0.60 -12.66 62.15
CA MET A 1 -1.83 -12.87 61.36
C MET A 1 -2.18 -11.56 60.64
N PHE A 2 -1.64 -11.33 59.44
CA PHE A 2 -2.00 -10.17 58.62
C PHE A 2 -2.87 -10.66 57.46
N LYS A 3 -4.13 -10.20 57.43
CA LYS A 3 -5.13 -10.57 56.42
C LYS A 3 -4.91 -9.79 55.13
N SER A 4 -4.91 -10.49 54.00
CA SER A 4 -4.78 -9.95 52.65
C SER A 4 -5.93 -9.00 52.29
N HIS A 5 -5.62 -7.83 51.72
CA HIS A 5 -6.59 -7.04 50.97
C HIS A 5 -6.65 -7.54 49.52
N LYS A 6 -7.83 -8.07 49.13
CA LYS A 6 -8.16 -8.39 47.74
C LYS A 6 -8.37 -7.08 46.97
N SER A 7 -7.54 -6.84 45.95
CA SER A 7 -7.76 -5.82 44.93
C SER A 7 -9.06 -6.14 44.17
N LYS A 8 -10.04 -5.23 44.23
CA LYS A 8 -11.23 -5.25 43.38
C LYS A 8 -10.84 -4.62 42.03
N THR A 9 -10.94 -5.41 40.98
CA THR A 9 -10.87 -4.97 39.58
C THR A 9 -12.11 -4.16 39.22
N THR A 10 -12.00 -2.84 39.14
CA THR A 10 -13.01 -1.96 38.54
C THR A 10 -12.84 -1.94 37.01
N LYS A 11 -13.33 -3.00 36.35
CA LYS A 11 -13.68 -2.95 34.92
C LYS A 11 -15.13 -2.50 34.81
N LYS A 12 -15.33 -1.23 34.45
CA LYS A 12 -16.46 -0.66 33.67
C LYS A 12 -16.56 0.82 34.03
N ASP A 13 -16.33 1.68 33.04
CA ASP A 13 -17.13 2.88 32.76
C ASP A 13 -16.55 3.55 31.51
N PHE A 14 -16.81 2.94 30.35
CA PHE A 14 -16.79 3.64 29.07
C PHE A 14 -18.17 3.41 28.44
N LEU A 15 -19.13 4.24 28.84
CA LEU A 15 -20.39 4.39 28.13
C LEU A 15 -20.10 5.22 26.89
N VAL A 16 -20.11 4.57 25.73
CA VAL A 16 -20.04 5.24 24.43
C VAL A 16 -21.39 5.93 24.22
N PHE A 17 -21.39 7.26 24.28
CA PHE A 17 -22.52 8.07 23.83
C PHE A 17 -22.72 7.82 22.33
N LYS A 18 -23.91 7.37 21.96
CA LYS A 18 -24.32 7.25 20.55
C LYS A 18 -25.30 8.39 20.26
N GLU A 19 -24.76 9.58 20.02
CA GLU A 19 -25.49 10.58 19.26
C GLU A 19 -25.45 10.14 17.80
N THR A 20 -26.59 9.75 17.27
CA THR A 20 -26.78 9.60 15.82
C THR A 20 -26.88 11.00 15.22
N SER A 21 -25.73 11.67 15.10
CA SER A 21 -25.55 12.72 14.10
C SER A 21 -25.63 12.06 12.72
N GLU A 22 -26.12 12.79 11.72
CA GLU A 22 -25.97 12.35 10.33
C GLU A 22 -24.50 11.95 10.11
N SER A 23 -24.25 10.72 9.64
CA SER A 23 -22.89 10.17 9.57
C SER A 23 -22.01 10.85 8.52
N TYR A 24 -22.57 11.83 7.80
CA TYR A 24 -21.92 12.62 6.78
C TYR A 24 -22.54 14.02 6.73
N TYR A 25 -21.82 14.97 6.14
CA TYR A 25 -22.38 16.26 5.74
C TYR A 25 -22.03 16.59 4.29
N PRO A 26 -22.92 17.30 3.57
CA PRO A 26 -22.60 17.82 2.25
C PRO A 26 -21.63 19.00 2.37
N ALA A 27 -20.63 19.04 1.48
CA ALA A 27 -19.70 20.14 1.38
C ALA A 27 -19.35 20.44 -0.08
N LYS A 28 -19.14 21.72 -0.40
CA LYS A 28 -18.58 22.14 -1.70
C LYS A 28 -17.07 22.05 -1.68
N VAL A 29 -16.50 21.51 -2.75
CA VAL A 29 -15.05 21.38 -2.91
C VAL A 29 -14.42 22.74 -3.25
N GLN A 30 -13.39 23.10 -2.49
CA GLN A 30 -12.43 24.14 -2.82
C GLN A 30 -11.10 23.50 -3.21
N LEU A 31 -10.61 23.76 -4.41
CA LEU A 31 -9.32 23.22 -4.85
C LEU A 31 -8.18 24.11 -4.36
N LEU A 32 -7.17 23.52 -3.70
CA LEU A 32 -5.94 24.20 -3.33
C LEU A 32 -4.79 23.71 -4.21
N ASP A 33 -4.06 24.65 -4.83
CA ASP A 33 -2.82 24.37 -5.54
C ASP A 33 -1.65 24.19 -4.55
N ILE A 34 -1.81 23.19 -3.69
CA ILE A 34 -0.84 22.76 -2.69
C ILE A 34 -0.68 21.26 -2.85
N LYS A 35 0.58 20.80 -2.89
CA LYS A 35 0.93 19.38 -2.87
C LYS A 35 1.72 19.05 -1.62
N ASP A 36 1.32 17.99 -0.94
CA ASP A 36 2.15 17.30 0.04
C ASP A 36 3.12 16.33 -0.65
N GLY A 37 2.72 15.79 -1.81
CA GLY A 37 3.51 14.85 -2.61
C GLY A 37 3.36 13.39 -2.19
N GLU A 38 2.81 13.12 -1.00
CA GLU A 38 2.58 11.75 -0.50
C GLU A 38 1.22 11.56 0.19
N ARG A 39 0.78 12.47 1.06
CA ARG A 39 -0.52 12.33 1.74
C ARG A 39 -1.64 12.97 0.96
N LEU A 40 -2.82 12.41 1.14
CA LEU A 40 -4.07 12.96 0.63
C LEU A 40 -4.66 13.82 1.73
N ILE A 41 -4.47 15.14 1.66
CA ILE A 41 -4.85 16.06 2.73
C ILE A 41 -6.12 16.82 2.37
N VAL A 42 -7.03 16.90 3.34
CA VAL A 42 -8.25 17.68 3.27
C VAL A 42 -8.35 18.63 4.47
N LEU A 43 -8.71 19.88 4.22
CA LEU A 43 -8.90 20.92 5.21
C LEU A 43 -10.39 21.09 5.50
N LEU A 44 -10.75 20.91 6.76
CA LEU A 44 -12.11 21.03 7.26
C LEU A 44 -12.24 22.23 8.20
N ASN A 45 -13.43 22.82 8.26
CA ASN A 45 -13.74 23.79 9.30
C ASN A 45 -13.73 23.11 10.69
N PRO A 46 -13.00 23.62 11.70
CA PRO A 46 -12.88 22.97 13.00
C PRO A 46 -14.22 22.77 13.73
N LYS A 47 -15.13 23.76 13.65
CA LYS A 47 -16.44 23.71 14.34
C LYS A 47 -17.34 22.66 13.69
N GLN A 48 -17.36 22.63 12.34
CA GLN A 48 -18.12 21.62 11.61
C GLN A 48 -17.54 20.22 11.82
N ALA A 49 -16.22 20.04 11.70
CA ALA A 49 -15.57 18.75 11.93
C ALA A 49 -15.92 18.19 13.32
N MET A 50 -15.82 19.00 14.37
CA MET A 50 -16.16 18.61 15.74
C MET A 50 -17.63 18.18 15.88
N ALA A 51 -18.57 18.89 15.24
CA ALA A 51 -20.00 18.55 15.28
C ALA A 51 -20.31 17.17 14.66
N PHE A 52 -19.43 16.68 13.78
CA PHE A 52 -19.51 15.35 13.16
C PHE A 52 -18.52 14.33 13.77
N GLY A 53 -17.91 14.64 14.92
CA GLY A 53 -16.98 13.76 15.61
C GLY A 53 -15.62 13.57 14.92
N ILE A 54 -15.30 14.41 13.93
CA ILE A 54 -14.05 14.36 13.17
C ILE A 54 -12.98 15.19 13.88
N ASN A 55 -11.84 14.56 14.15
CA ASN A 55 -10.65 15.19 14.72
C ASN A 55 -9.41 15.04 13.82
N LEU A 56 -8.29 15.65 14.21
CA LEU A 56 -7.04 15.67 13.43
C LEU A 56 -6.43 14.28 13.19
N ASN A 57 -6.68 13.31 14.09
CA ASN A 57 -6.17 11.94 13.96
C ASN A 57 -7.13 11.04 13.16
N ASN A 58 -8.28 11.56 12.78
CA ASN A 58 -9.20 10.83 11.92
C ASN A 58 -8.83 10.98 10.46
N LYS A 59 -9.41 10.07 9.69
CA LYS A 59 -9.48 10.18 8.25
C LYS A 59 -10.93 10.36 7.86
N VAL A 60 -11.16 11.00 6.72
CA VAL A 60 -12.50 11.21 6.18
C VAL A 60 -12.60 10.63 4.78
N GLN A 61 -13.79 10.14 4.45
CA GLN A 61 -14.14 9.71 3.11
C GLN A 61 -14.86 10.86 2.40
N LEU A 62 -14.33 11.25 1.24
CA LEU A 62 -14.94 12.20 0.32
C LEU A 62 -15.67 11.38 -0.74
N THR A 63 -17.00 11.48 -0.77
CA THR A 63 -17.85 10.67 -1.67
C THR A 63 -18.59 11.56 -2.65
N LYS A 64 -18.41 11.31 -3.95
CA LYS A 64 -19.11 11.97 -5.04
C LYS A 64 -20.53 11.43 -5.19
N THR A 65 -21.38 12.17 -5.89
CA THR A 65 -22.77 11.78 -6.17
C THR A 65 -22.88 10.51 -7.02
N ASN A 66 -21.85 10.18 -7.81
CA ASN A 66 -21.76 8.94 -8.59
C ASN A 66 -21.27 7.73 -7.77
N GLY A 67 -21.00 7.89 -6.47
CA GLY A 67 -20.51 6.84 -5.56
C GLY A 67 -18.99 6.65 -5.55
N GLU A 68 -18.25 7.32 -6.42
CA GLU A 68 -16.78 7.34 -6.40
C GLU A 68 -16.31 8.04 -5.12
N HIS A 69 -15.29 7.49 -4.46
CA HIS A 69 -14.84 8.02 -3.18
C HIS A 69 -13.34 7.89 -2.97
N ILE A 70 -12.81 8.70 -2.05
CA ILE A 70 -11.42 8.66 -1.63
C ILE A 70 -11.32 8.93 -0.13
N VAL A 71 -10.34 8.31 0.55
CA VAL A 71 -10.07 8.54 1.97
C VAL A 71 -8.85 9.45 2.12
N ALA A 72 -9.00 10.51 2.91
CA ALA A 72 -8.01 11.57 3.11
C ALA A 72 -7.74 11.83 4.60
N ASP A 73 -6.52 12.29 4.88
CA ASP A 73 -6.06 12.76 6.18
C ASP A 73 -6.66 14.14 6.50
N VAL A 74 -7.15 14.31 7.72
CA VAL A 74 -7.79 15.55 8.15
C VAL A 74 -6.74 16.58 8.56
N SER A 75 -6.91 17.80 8.07
CA SER A 75 -6.34 19.03 8.60
C SER A 75 -7.47 20.00 8.93
N LEU A 76 -7.25 20.90 9.87
CA LEU A 76 -8.28 21.84 10.34
C LEU A 76 -7.85 23.28 10.05
N SER A 77 -8.76 24.10 9.54
CA SER A 77 -8.49 25.52 9.28
C SER A 77 -9.75 26.36 9.42
N GLU A 78 -9.67 27.42 10.23
CA GLU A 78 -10.75 28.40 10.38
C GLU A 78 -10.99 29.24 9.11
N ALA A 79 -10.04 29.22 8.16
CA ALA A 79 -10.20 29.89 6.87
C ALA A 79 -11.22 29.19 5.96
N ILE A 80 -11.55 27.92 6.23
CA ILE A 80 -12.54 27.16 5.46
C ILE A 80 -13.94 27.43 6.03
N PRO A 81 -14.88 27.94 5.22
CA PRO A 81 -16.27 28.13 5.65
C PRO A 81 -16.96 26.80 5.99
N THR A 82 -17.97 26.86 6.85
CA THR A 82 -18.85 25.70 7.06
C THR A 82 -19.62 25.38 5.79
N GLY A 83 -19.71 24.09 5.43
CA GLY A 83 -20.32 23.66 4.16
C GLY A 83 -19.34 23.67 2.98
N GLU A 84 -18.07 23.95 3.22
CA GLU A 84 -16.99 23.85 2.25
C GLU A 84 -15.89 22.92 2.78
N VAL A 85 -15.12 22.38 1.85
CA VAL A 85 -13.98 21.51 2.12
C VAL A 85 -12.88 21.82 1.14
N ALA A 86 -11.69 22.14 1.65
CA ALA A 86 -10.53 22.41 0.82
C ALA A 86 -9.71 21.14 0.63
N ILE A 87 -9.36 20.80 -0.61
CA ILE A 87 -8.56 19.61 -0.93
C ILE A 87 -7.22 20.00 -1.55
N TYR A 88 -6.16 19.28 -1.19
CA TYR A 88 -4.86 19.41 -1.84
C TYR A 88 -4.88 18.80 -3.24
N ALA A 89 -3.99 19.27 -4.11
CA ALA A 89 -3.90 18.81 -5.49
C ALA A 89 -3.54 17.31 -5.61
N ASP A 90 -2.92 16.71 -4.59
CA ASP A 90 -2.64 15.26 -4.55
C ASP A 90 -3.92 14.40 -4.63
N ILE A 91 -5.06 14.92 -4.13
CA ILE A 91 -6.36 14.24 -4.21
C ILE A 91 -6.87 14.23 -5.65
N ILE A 92 -6.66 15.32 -6.39
CA ILE A 92 -7.12 15.47 -7.79
C ILE A 92 -6.40 14.47 -8.71
N ASP A 93 -5.13 14.16 -8.41
CA ASP A 93 -4.35 13.16 -9.13
C ASP A 93 -4.93 11.73 -8.98
N LYS A 94 -5.83 11.51 -8.01
CA LYS A 94 -6.45 10.21 -7.70
C LYS A 94 -7.93 10.13 -8.02
N ILE A 95 -8.67 11.23 -7.83
CA ILE A 95 -10.11 11.32 -8.10
C ILE A 95 -10.41 12.65 -8.78
N SER A 96 -11.18 12.61 -9.87
CA SER A 96 -11.54 13.83 -10.59
C SER A 96 -12.59 14.60 -9.81
N LEU A 97 -12.18 15.69 -9.16
CA LEU A 97 -13.03 16.63 -8.43
C LEU A 97 -12.88 18.04 -9.03
N LYS A 98 -14.00 18.77 -9.10
CA LYS A 98 -14.04 20.16 -9.58
C LYS A 98 -14.29 21.13 -8.44
N ASN A 99 -13.89 22.39 -8.64
CA ASN A 99 -14.27 23.46 -7.73
C ASN A 99 -15.80 23.58 -7.68
N ASP A 100 -16.34 23.87 -6.50
CA ASP A 100 -17.77 23.96 -6.19
C ASP A 100 -18.57 22.67 -6.38
N GLU A 101 -17.91 21.54 -6.69
CA GLU A 101 -18.57 20.23 -6.75
C GLU A 101 -19.08 19.84 -5.36
N LEU A 102 -20.33 19.38 -5.30
CA LEU A 102 -20.95 18.96 -4.05
C LEU A 102 -20.59 17.49 -3.76
N ILE A 103 -19.96 17.25 -2.61
CA ILE A 103 -19.58 15.92 -2.13
C ILE A 103 -20.12 15.67 -0.73
N ALA A 104 -20.21 14.40 -0.34
CA ALA A 104 -20.44 14.00 1.05
C ALA A 104 -19.12 13.76 1.76
N VAL A 105 -18.95 14.35 2.95
CA VAL A 105 -17.80 14.15 3.84
C VAL A 105 -18.27 13.33 5.04
N SER A 106 -17.68 12.15 5.24
CA SER A 106 -17.98 11.26 6.36
C SER A 106 -16.71 10.78 7.04
N LEU A 107 -16.81 10.32 8.29
CA LEU A 107 -15.68 9.64 8.95
C LEU A 107 -15.30 8.37 8.18
N ALA A 108 -14.01 8.17 7.93
CA ALA A 108 -13.50 6.92 7.37
C ALA A 108 -13.05 6.02 8.52
N GLU A 109 -13.93 5.11 8.93
CA GLU A 109 -13.61 4.15 9.99
C GLU A 109 -12.82 2.96 9.44
N SER A 110 -11.71 2.65 10.10
CA SER A 110 -11.04 1.35 9.94
C SER A 110 -11.88 0.25 10.56
N SER A 111 -11.76 -0.97 10.05
CA SER A 111 -12.48 -2.11 10.57
C SER A 111 -12.05 -2.45 12.00
N ASN A 112 -13.02 -2.81 12.86
CA ASN A 112 -12.72 -3.35 14.19
C ASN A 112 -11.80 -4.60 14.11
N ALA A 113 -11.95 -5.39 13.04
CA ALA A 113 -11.13 -6.55 12.78
C ALA A 113 -9.64 -6.19 12.59
N SER A 114 -9.33 -5.14 11.83
CA SER A 114 -7.95 -4.66 11.64
C SER A 114 -7.30 -4.23 12.95
N TYR A 115 -8.00 -3.44 13.78
CA TYR A 115 -7.46 -3.02 15.08
C TYR A 115 -7.21 -4.19 16.04
N GLU A 116 -8.14 -5.14 16.12
CA GLU A 116 -7.96 -6.35 16.94
C GLU A 116 -6.80 -7.20 16.42
N ALA A 117 -6.66 -7.35 15.10
CA ALA A 117 -5.56 -8.08 14.48
C ALA A 117 -4.20 -7.42 14.76
N ILE A 118 -4.10 -6.09 14.69
CA ILE A 118 -2.87 -5.36 15.06
C ILE A 118 -2.55 -5.58 16.54
N ARG A 119 -3.55 -5.52 17.44
CA ARG A 119 -3.35 -5.79 18.87
C ARG A 119 -2.86 -7.22 19.12
N LYS A 120 -3.42 -8.22 18.44
CA LYS A 120 -2.95 -9.61 18.49
C LYS A 120 -1.50 -9.71 18.05
N LYS A 121 -1.17 -9.10 16.91
CA LYS A 121 0.20 -9.12 16.39
C LYS A 121 1.19 -8.44 17.35
N MET A 122 0.81 -7.34 17.98
CA MET A 122 1.61 -6.67 19.03
C MET A 122 1.82 -7.53 20.29
N ARG A 123 0.97 -8.52 20.54
CA ARG A 123 1.13 -9.49 21.65
C ARG A 123 1.95 -10.72 21.24
N GLY A 124 2.38 -10.81 19.98
CA GLY A 124 3.06 -11.97 19.43
C GLY A 124 2.15 -13.15 19.12
N GLU A 125 0.84 -12.91 19.04
CA GLU A 125 -0.13 -13.95 18.68
C GLU A 125 -0.17 -14.16 17.17
N ASN A 126 -0.53 -15.39 16.76
CA ASN A 126 -0.78 -15.70 15.36
C ASN A 126 -2.08 -15.02 14.91
N ILE A 127 -2.07 -14.49 13.69
CA ILE A 127 -3.24 -13.91 13.04
C ILE A 127 -3.68 -14.80 11.87
N SER A 128 -5.00 -14.87 11.64
CA SER A 128 -5.57 -15.60 10.52
C SER A 128 -5.41 -14.82 9.20
N TYR A 129 -5.70 -15.49 8.07
CA TYR A 129 -5.75 -14.81 6.78
C TYR A 129 -6.78 -13.68 6.76
N ASP A 130 -7.98 -13.88 7.32
CA ASP A 130 -9.03 -12.85 7.33
C ASP A 130 -8.62 -11.63 8.16
N GLU A 131 -7.90 -11.86 9.26
CA GLU A 131 -7.32 -10.81 10.10
C GLU A 131 -6.21 -10.05 9.37
N MET A 132 -5.30 -10.78 8.70
CA MET A 132 -4.27 -10.18 7.85
C MET A 132 -4.90 -9.36 6.70
N PHE A 133 -5.91 -9.91 6.05
CA PHE A 133 -6.63 -9.27 4.96
C PHE A 133 -7.32 -7.99 5.44
N ALA A 134 -7.94 -8.00 6.63
CA ALA A 134 -8.53 -6.79 7.22
C ALA A 134 -7.50 -5.68 7.43
N ILE A 135 -6.32 -6.02 7.97
CA ILE A 135 -5.21 -5.06 8.12
C ILE A 135 -4.82 -4.50 6.76
N ILE A 136 -4.48 -5.36 5.82
CA ILE A 136 -3.96 -4.96 4.51
C ILE A 136 -5.00 -4.18 3.70
N LYS A 137 -6.28 -4.53 3.80
CA LYS A 137 -7.38 -3.80 3.17
C LYS A 137 -7.51 -2.39 3.72
N ASP A 138 -7.52 -2.23 5.05
CA ASP A 138 -7.62 -0.89 5.65
C ASP A 138 -6.39 -0.03 5.34
N ILE A 139 -5.19 -0.62 5.23
CA ILE A 139 -4.00 0.09 4.70
C ILE A 139 -4.24 0.51 3.25
N SER A 140 -4.64 -0.44 2.40
CA SER A 140 -4.86 -0.23 0.96
C SER A 140 -5.87 0.88 0.69
N GLU A 141 -6.95 0.94 1.46
CA GLU A 141 -8.02 1.94 1.38
C GLU A 141 -7.67 3.27 2.09
N ASN A 142 -6.43 3.41 2.60
CA ASN A 142 -5.96 4.59 3.33
C ASN A 142 -6.72 4.84 4.63
N LYS A 143 -7.30 3.84 5.28
CA LYS A 143 -8.09 3.98 6.52
C LYS A 143 -7.22 3.95 7.79
N LEU A 144 -6.11 3.22 7.78
CA LEU A 144 -5.15 3.24 8.88
C LEU A 144 -4.20 4.43 8.78
N ASP A 145 -4.00 5.13 9.89
CA ASP A 145 -3.02 6.19 10.01
C ASP A 145 -1.57 5.66 10.14
N ASP A 146 -0.62 6.60 10.08
CA ASP A 146 0.81 6.27 10.17
C ASP A 146 1.17 5.61 11.52
N THR A 147 0.43 5.92 12.60
CA THR A 147 0.68 5.34 13.93
C THR A 147 0.29 3.85 13.98
N MET A 148 -0.90 3.51 13.48
CA MET A 148 -1.39 2.14 13.43
C MET A 148 -0.55 1.28 12.47
N MET A 149 -0.19 1.83 11.31
CA MET A 149 0.75 1.17 10.39
C MET A 149 2.11 0.92 11.05
N THR A 150 2.63 1.88 11.82
CA THR A 150 3.88 1.74 12.57
C THR A 150 3.81 0.62 13.61
N TYR A 151 2.71 0.51 14.37
CA TYR A 151 2.53 -0.60 15.32
C TYR A 151 2.56 -1.97 14.63
N TYR A 152 1.86 -2.10 13.51
CA TYR A 152 1.87 -3.33 12.71
C TYR A 152 3.27 -3.66 12.19
N VAL A 153 3.97 -2.69 11.58
CA VAL A 153 5.33 -2.89 11.06
C VAL A 153 6.30 -3.24 12.18
N ALA A 154 6.32 -2.45 13.26
CA ALA A 154 7.22 -2.65 14.38
C ALA A 154 7.04 -4.02 15.05
N SER A 155 5.80 -4.51 15.17
CA SER A 155 5.52 -5.82 15.75
C SER A 155 6.23 -6.97 15.01
N SER A 156 6.46 -6.84 13.69
CA SER A 156 7.16 -7.84 12.87
C SER A 156 8.67 -7.91 13.15
N PHE A 157 9.25 -6.95 13.87
CA PHE A 157 10.65 -6.97 14.30
C PHE A 157 10.85 -7.62 15.66
N PHE A 158 9.83 -7.61 16.52
CA PHE A 158 9.87 -8.27 17.83
C PHE A 158 9.43 -9.73 17.75
N TYR A 159 8.52 -10.04 16.83
CA TYR A 159 8.00 -11.39 16.61
C TYR A 159 8.30 -11.85 15.18
N PRO A 160 9.10 -12.91 14.99
CA PRO A 160 9.46 -13.39 13.65
C PRO A 160 8.21 -13.68 12.80
N THR A 161 8.19 -13.17 11.57
CA THR A 161 7.18 -13.52 10.58
C THR A 161 7.41 -14.96 10.12
N THR A 162 6.38 -15.80 10.22
CA THR A 162 6.42 -17.17 9.70
C THR A 162 6.28 -17.20 8.18
N ASP A 163 6.65 -18.33 7.56
CA ASP A 163 6.48 -18.55 6.13
C ASP A 163 5.01 -18.41 5.70
N GLU A 164 4.09 -18.93 6.52
CA GLU A 164 2.64 -18.80 6.31
C GLU A 164 2.18 -17.34 6.40
N GLU A 165 2.61 -16.59 7.42
CA GLU A 165 2.24 -15.18 7.57
C GLU A 165 2.78 -14.33 6.41
N MET A 166 3.98 -14.64 5.91
CA MET A 166 4.58 -13.99 4.76
C MET A 166 3.78 -14.24 3.48
N TYR A 167 3.33 -15.49 3.26
CA TYR A 167 2.43 -15.85 2.15
C TYR A 167 1.07 -15.14 2.27
N GLN A 168 0.44 -15.18 3.44
CA GLN A 168 -0.84 -14.51 3.71
C GLN A 168 -0.75 -13.00 3.48
N THR A 169 0.34 -12.37 3.92
CA THR A 169 0.61 -10.95 3.69
C THR A 169 0.70 -10.66 2.18
N ALA A 170 1.48 -11.45 1.44
CA ALA A 170 1.67 -11.26 -0.01
C ALA A 170 0.34 -11.41 -0.77
N LYS A 171 -0.42 -12.45 -0.43
CA LYS A 171 -1.73 -12.73 -1.01
C LYS A 171 -2.73 -11.60 -0.73
N ALA A 172 -2.85 -11.17 0.53
CA ALA A 172 -3.75 -10.09 0.90
C ALA A 172 -3.38 -8.76 0.21
N MET A 173 -2.09 -8.45 0.08
CA MET A 173 -1.61 -7.25 -0.60
C MET A 173 -2.01 -7.21 -2.07
N ALA A 174 -1.89 -8.34 -2.76
CA ALA A 174 -2.27 -8.46 -4.16
C ALA A 174 -3.79 -8.44 -4.34
N GLU A 175 -4.54 -9.17 -3.51
CA GLU A 175 -6.01 -9.21 -3.59
C GLU A 175 -6.68 -7.88 -3.28
N CYS A 176 -6.01 -6.98 -2.53
CA CYS A 176 -6.47 -5.61 -2.31
C CYS A 176 -6.10 -4.64 -3.44
N GLY A 177 -5.39 -5.10 -4.47
CA GLY A 177 -4.96 -4.31 -5.61
C GLY A 177 -5.57 -4.75 -6.94
N VAL A 178 -5.05 -4.17 -8.02
CA VAL A 178 -5.41 -4.51 -9.39
C VAL A 178 -4.77 -5.84 -9.78
N MET A 179 -5.62 -6.80 -10.14
CA MET A 179 -5.19 -8.12 -10.62
C MET A 179 -5.26 -8.20 -12.16
N PHE A 180 -4.20 -8.73 -12.76
CA PHE A 180 -4.13 -9.17 -14.16
C PHE A 180 -4.44 -10.66 -14.22
N LYS A 181 -5.21 -11.05 -15.24
CA LYS A 181 -5.61 -12.45 -15.44
C LYS A 181 -5.29 -12.88 -16.86
N TYR A 182 -4.71 -14.05 -16.98
CA TYR A 182 -4.39 -14.69 -18.26
C TYR A 182 -5.10 -16.03 -18.37
N PRO A 183 -5.32 -16.53 -19.59
CA PRO A 183 -5.88 -17.87 -19.80
C PRO A 183 -5.11 -18.95 -19.04
N LYS A 184 -5.86 -19.91 -18.48
CA LYS A 184 -5.28 -20.99 -17.68
C LYS A 184 -4.31 -21.82 -18.52
N GLY A 185 -3.13 -22.11 -17.96
CA GLY A 185 -2.09 -22.92 -18.61
C GLY A 185 -1.10 -22.12 -19.45
N GLU A 186 -1.31 -20.81 -19.63
CA GLU A 186 -0.29 -19.96 -20.24
C GLU A 186 0.90 -19.74 -19.31
N ILE A 187 2.09 -19.69 -19.91
CA ILE A 187 3.32 -19.29 -19.21
C ILE A 187 3.38 -17.77 -19.21
N ILE A 188 3.17 -17.20 -18.03
CA ILE A 188 3.40 -15.79 -17.72
C ILE A 188 4.70 -15.71 -16.93
N ALA A 189 5.77 -15.28 -17.59
CA ALA A 189 7.09 -15.16 -17.02
C ALA A 189 7.30 -13.78 -16.37
N ASP A 190 8.23 -13.68 -15.44
CA ASP A 190 8.80 -12.42 -14.96
C ASP A 190 10.28 -12.59 -14.61
N LYS A 191 11.03 -11.49 -14.67
CA LYS A 191 12.37 -11.41 -14.07
C LYS A 191 12.39 -10.28 -13.06
N HIS A 192 12.65 -10.61 -11.79
CA HIS A 192 12.85 -9.63 -10.75
C HIS A 192 14.30 -9.63 -10.29
N CYS A 193 14.86 -8.45 -10.00
CA CYS A 193 16.14 -8.32 -9.33
C CYS A 193 15.91 -7.61 -8.01
N ILE A 194 16.42 -8.16 -6.91
CA ILE A 194 16.27 -7.54 -5.59
C ILE A 194 17.06 -6.21 -5.45
N GLY A 195 17.92 -5.92 -6.42
CA GLY A 195 18.65 -4.66 -6.54
C GLY A 195 19.90 -4.57 -5.66
N GLY A 196 20.35 -3.34 -5.43
CA GLY A 196 21.58 -3.01 -4.69
C GLY A 196 22.83 -2.92 -5.54
N VAL A 197 22.76 -3.20 -6.84
CA VAL A 197 23.89 -3.03 -7.77
C VAL A 197 23.54 -1.93 -8.79
N PRO A 198 24.38 -0.87 -8.91
CA PRO A 198 24.15 0.19 -9.88
C PRO A 198 24.39 -0.32 -11.32
N GLY A 199 23.70 0.27 -12.30
CA GLY A 199 23.88 -0.07 -13.72
C GLY A 199 23.46 -1.49 -14.07
N ASN A 200 22.31 -1.95 -13.55
CA ASN A 200 21.77 -3.27 -13.90
C ASN A 200 20.69 -3.15 -14.98
N GLU A 201 21.12 -3.05 -16.23
CA GLU A 201 20.24 -3.00 -17.41
C GLU A 201 19.87 -4.40 -17.94
N THR A 202 20.27 -5.48 -17.26
CA THR A 202 20.00 -6.86 -17.67
C THR A 202 18.53 -7.09 -18.02
N THR A 203 17.61 -6.50 -17.25
CA THR A 203 16.17 -6.61 -17.48
C THR A 203 15.75 -5.98 -18.81
N MET A 204 16.35 -4.88 -19.24
CA MET A 204 15.99 -4.23 -20.51
C MET A 204 16.31 -5.12 -21.73
N ILE A 205 17.32 -5.98 -21.61
CA ILE A 205 17.74 -6.91 -22.66
C ILE A 205 16.95 -8.22 -22.57
N LEU A 206 16.81 -8.77 -21.36
CA LEU A 206 16.24 -10.11 -21.18
C LEU A 206 14.74 -10.19 -21.50
N ILE A 207 13.98 -9.14 -21.16
CA ILE A 207 12.53 -9.12 -21.38
C ILE A 207 12.18 -9.22 -22.88
N PRO A 208 12.70 -8.37 -23.80
CA PRO A 208 12.40 -8.50 -25.22
C PRO A 208 12.97 -9.79 -25.81
N LEU A 209 14.10 -10.30 -25.31
CA LEU A 209 14.65 -11.58 -25.74
C LEU A 209 13.66 -12.72 -25.46
N ILE A 210 13.14 -12.82 -24.23
CA ILE A 210 12.15 -13.84 -23.85
C ILE A 210 10.84 -13.64 -24.63
N ALA A 211 10.39 -12.40 -24.79
CA ALA A 211 9.18 -12.09 -25.55
C ALA A 211 9.27 -12.51 -27.02
N SER A 212 10.45 -12.38 -27.64
CA SER A 212 10.67 -12.82 -29.03
C SER A 212 10.59 -14.33 -29.23
N LEU A 213 10.66 -15.11 -28.13
CA LEU A 213 10.41 -16.56 -28.12
C LEU A 213 8.91 -16.90 -27.96
N GLY A 214 8.03 -15.91 -27.96
CA GLY A 214 6.58 -16.09 -27.81
C GLY A 214 6.10 -16.27 -26.37
N ILE A 215 6.96 -16.03 -25.37
CA ILE A 215 6.61 -16.16 -23.94
C ILE A 215 6.11 -14.80 -23.42
N LYS A 216 4.93 -14.80 -22.78
CA LYS A 216 4.39 -13.58 -22.17
C LYS A 216 5.20 -13.17 -20.94
N ILE A 217 5.69 -11.94 -20.91
CA ILE A 217 6.55 -11.43 -19.83
C ILE A 217 6.23 -9.95 -19.49
N PRO A 218 5.11 -9.70 -18.79
CA PRO A 218 4.64 -8.36 -18.47
C PRO A 218 5.43 -7.73 -17.32
N LYS A 219 6.46 -6.93 -17.63
CA LYS A 219 7.37 -6.39 -16.62
C LYS A 219 6.97 -5.00 -16.13
N ASN A 220 6.76 -4.90 -14.81
CA ASN A 220 6.54 -3.63 -14.11
C ASN A 220 7.74 -3.24 -13.21
N PHE A 221 8.02 -1.95 -13.04
CA PHE A 221 9.09 -1.43 -12.17
C PHE A 221 8.57 -0.49 -11.08
N SER A 222 9.17 -0.57 -9.90
CA SER A 222 9.07 0.48 -8.88
C SER A 222 10.05 1.61 -9.18
N LYS A 223 9.78 2.80 -8.64
CA LYS A 223 10.73 3.92 -8.65
C LYS A 223 11.99 3.53 -7.89
N SER A 224 13.15 4.06 -8.29
CA SER A 224 14.37 3.88 -7.51
C SER A 224 14.21 4.42 -6.08
N ILE A 225 14.70 3.66 -5.09
CA ILE A 225 14.79 4.08 -3.68
C ILE A 225 16.25 4.38 -3.30
N THR A 226 17.18 3.50 -3.70
CA THR A 226 18.58 3.55 -3.24
C THR A 226 19.61 3.65 -4.36
N SER A 227 19.23 3.50 -5.64
CA SER A 227 20.15 3.62 -6.77
C SER A 227 20.01 4.95 -7.53
N PRO A 228 21.06 5.44 -8.19
CA PRO A 228 20.99 6.68 -8.98
C PRO A 228 19.94 6.64 -10.11
N ALA A 229 19.75 5.46 -10.72
CA ALA A 229 18.68 5.16 -11.65
C ALA A 229 18.27 3.70 -11.46
N ALA A 230 16.98 3.38 -11.55
CA ALA A 230 16.51 2.00 -11.67
C ALA A 230 16.09 1.73 -13.12
N THR A 231 15.71 0.48 -13.40
CA THR A 231 15.34 0.06 -14.76
C THR A 231 14.23 0.94 -15.36
N GLY A 232 13.26 1.37 -14.55
CA GLY A 232 12.17 2.23 -15.00
C GLY A 232 12.65 3.57 -15.53
N GLU A 233 13.57 4.24 -14.83
CA GLU A 233 14.15 5.50 -15.26
C GLU A 233 14.96 5.35 -16.55
N CYS A 234 15.74 4.27 -16.69
CA CYS A 234 16.48 4.00 -17.93
C CYS A 234 15.55 3.74 -19.13
N VAL A 235 14.46 2.98 -18.93
CA VAL A 235 13.48 2.72 -19.98
C VAL A 235 12.72 4.00 -20.37
N ASN A 236 12.42 4.86 -19.40
CA ASN A 236 11.68 6.12 -19.64
C ASN A 236 12.41 7.09 -20.58
N VAL A 237 13.73 6.98 -20.69
CA VAL A 237 14.52 7.77 -21.65
C VAL A 237 14.21 7.35 -23.10
N LEU A 238 13.88 6.07 -23.31
CA LEU A 238 13.70 5.49 -24.64
C LEU A 238 12.23 5.44 -25.08
N MET A 239 11.30 5.27 -24.13
CA MET A 239 9.89 5.12 -24.43
C MET A 239 8.99 5.50 -23.25
N ASN A 240 7.71 5.77 -23.53
CA ASN A 240 6.73 5.96 -22.47
C ASN A 240 6.59 4.69 -21.63
N ILE A 241 6.52 4.85 -20.31
CA ILE A 241 6.34 3.76 -19.35
C ILE A 241 5.03 3.86 -18.56
N ASN A 242 4.24 4.92 -18.77
CA ASN A 242 3.01 5.17 -18.03
C ASN A 242 1.83 4.65 -18.86
N PHE A 243 1.23 3.56 -18.40
CA PHE A 243 0.06 2.93 -18.99
C PHE A 243 -0.94 2.59 -17.88
N ASN A 244 -2.23 2.61 -18.21
CA ASN A 244 -3.25 2.03 -17.35
C ASN A 244 -3.33 0.50 -17.58
N LYS A 245 -4.22 -0.17 -16.85
CA LYS A 245 -4.42 -1.62 -16.97
C LYS A 245 -4.70 -2.06 -18.41
N GLU A 246 -5.65 -1.41 -19.07
CA GLU A 246 -6.05 -1.76 -20.45
C GLU A 246 -4.89 -1.61 -21.44
N GLY A 247 -4.11 -0.53 -21.33
CA GLY A 247 -2.92 -0.31 -22.14
C GLY A 247 -1.88 -1.42 -21.95
N ILE A 248 -1.67 -1.88 -20.71
CA ILE A 248 -0.77 -3.00 -20.42
C ILE A 248 -1.31 -4.30 -21.02
N GLU A 249 -2.60 -4.59 -20.87
CA GLU A 249 -3.22 -5.79 -21.43
C GLU A 249 -3.07 -5.83 -22.97
N ASN A 250 -3.23 -4.68 -23.65
CA ASN A 250 -3.00 -4.56 -25.08
C ASN A 250 -1.54 -4.76 -25.47
N LEU A 251 -0.59 -4.14 -24.76
CA LEU A 251 0.85 -4.34 -25.01
C LEU A 251 1.25 -5.81 -24.88
N VAL A 252 0.78 -6.49 -23.84
CA VAL A 252 1.11 -7.89 -23.58
C VAL A 252 0.44 -8.81 -24.61
N LYS A 253 -0.77 -8.47 -25.07
CA LYS A 253 -1.45 -9.20 -26.14
C LYS A 253 -0.71 -9.09 -27.47
N ASP A 254 -0.24 -7.90 -27.82
CA ASP A 254 0.33 -7.63 -29.15
C ASP A 254 1.82 -7.94 -29.23
N GLN A 255 2.57 -7.71 -28.14
CA GLN A 255 4.04 -7.77 -28.12
C GLN A 255 4.59 -8.85 -27.19
N ASN A 256 3.72 -9.64 -26.54
CA ASN A 256 4.06 -10.58 -25.47
C ASN A 256 4.75 -9.96 -24.25
N CYS A 257 5.00 -8.65 -24.21
CA CYS A 257 5.71 -8.03 -23.09
C CYS A 257 5.35 -6.57 -22.94
N CYS A 258 5.73 -6.02 -21.80
CA CYS A 258 5.71 -4.60 -21.54
C CYS A 258 6.84 -4.26 -20.58
N LEU A 259 7.33 -3.02 -20.61
CA LEU A 259 8.28 -2.47 -19.66
C LEU A 259 7.67 -1.18 -19.10
N VAL A 260 6.93 -1.29 -18.01
CA VAL A 260 6.04 -0.21 -17.52
C VAL A 260 6.34 0.17 -16.09
N ARG A 261 5.99 1.40 -15.71
CA ARG A 261 6.01 1.83 -14.31
C ARG A 261 4.85 1.17 -13.58
N GLY A 262 5.15 0.53 -12.44
CA GLY A 262 4.14 -0.04 -11.56
C GLY A 262 3.40 1.01 -10.72
N GLY A 263 4.05 2.14 -10.43
CA GLY A 263 3.44 3.25 -9.70
C GLY A 263 2.25 3.81 -10.46
N GLY A 264 1.08 3.83 -9.82
CA GLY A 264 -0.20 4.26 -10.42
C GLY A 264 -1.08 3.12 -10.96
N LEU A 265 -0.61 1.87 -10.93
CA LEU A 265 -1.43 0.70 -11.28
C LEU A 265 -2.18 0.10 -10.10
N ASP A 266 -1.90 0.56 -8.88
CA ASP A 266 -2.46 0.04 -7.64
C ASP A 266 -2.41 -1.51 -7.54
N LEU A 267 -1.30 -2.12 -7.98
CA LEU A 267 -1.09 -3.59 -7.95
C LEU A 267 -1.05 -4.16 -6.53
N ALA A 268 -0.44 -3.41 -5.60
CA ALA A 268 -0.30 -3.76 -4.20
C ALA A 268 -0.27 -2.46 -3.37
N PRO A 269 -1.40 -1.72 -3.28
CA PRO A 269 -1.43 -0.35 -2.77
C PRO A 269 -0.99 -0.23 -1.30
N ALA A 270 -1.13 -1.30 -0.51
CA ALA A 270 -0.60 -1.33 0.85
C ALA A 270 0.94 -1.30 0.92
N ASP A 271 1.64 -1.79 -0.10
CA ASP A 271 3.10 -1.89 -0.11
C ASP A 271 3.75 -0.50 -0.04
N ASP A 272 3.33 0.42 -0.90
CA ASP A 272 3.88 1.78 -0.95
C ASP A 272 3.66 2.52 0.39
N LYS A 273 2.49 2.35 1.01
CA LYS A 273 2.16 2.94 2.32
C LYS A 273 2.99 2.35 3.46
N LEU A 274 3.21 1.04 3.43
CA LEU A 274 4.06 0.37 4.41
C LEU A 274 5.53 0.77 4.25
N ILE A 275 6.02 0.94 3.02
CA ILE A 275 7.38 1.42 2.76
C ILE A 275 7.59 2.80 3.37
N LYS A 276 6.61 3.70 3.24
CA LYS A 276 6.66 5.06 3.81
C LYS A 276 6.95 5.06 5.31
N VAL A 277 6.26 4.25 6.11
CA VAL A 277 6.49 4.19 7.56
C VAL A 277 7.78 3.46 7.94
N GLN A 278 8.32 2.61 7.05
CA GLN A 278 9.58 1.88 7.27
C GLN A 278 10.82 2.71 6.91
N TYR A 279 10.71 3.59 5.92
CA TYR A 279 11.82 4.33 5.33
C TYR A 279 12.61 5.18 6.34
N PRO A 280 12.00 5.95 7.26
CA PRO A 280 12.73 6.82 8.19
C PRO A 280 13.77 6.12 9.06
N LEU A 281 13.53 4.85 9.41
CA LEU A 281 14.47 4.04 10.19
C LEU A 281 15.20 2.99 9.35
N SER A 282 14.97 2.95 8.03
CA SER A 282 15.46 1.90 7.14
C SER A 282 15.14 0.48 7.66
N MET A 283 14.00 0.35 8.35
CA MET A 283 13.59 -0.89 8.99
C MET A 283 12.68 -1.68 8.05
N GLN A 284 13.28 -2.44 7.13
CA GLN A 284 12.55 -3.35 6.24
C GLN A 284 13.03 -4.79 6.47
N SER A 285 12.15 -5.65 6.99
CA SER A 285 12.49 -7.07 7.20
C SER A 285 12.51 -7.84 5.88
N ARG A 286 13.31 -8.92 5.81
CA ARG A 286 13.34 -9.82 4.64
C ARG A 286 11.94 -10.32 4.27
N ALA A 287 11.16 -10.72 5.26
CA ALA A 287 9.81 -11.22 5.04
C ALA A 287 8.93 -10.16 4.35
N LYS A 288 9.02 -8.90 4.76
CA LYS A 288 8.29 -7.80 4.10
C LYS A 288 8.76 -7.54 2.68
N VAL A 289 10.08 -7.61 2.41
CA VAL A 289 10.59 -7.50 1.03
C VAL A 289 10.04 -8.62 0.15
N VAL A 290 10.07 -9.86 0.65
CA VAL A 290 9.57 -11.01 -0.08
C VAL A 290 8.07 -10.89 -0.32
N SER A 291 7.27 -10.55 0.70
CA SER A 291 5.83 -10.33 0.54
C SER A 291 5.52 -9.23 -0.47
N SER A 292 6.24 -8.10 -0.42
CA SER A 292 6.12 -7.00 -1.38
C SER A 292 6.38 -7.45 -2.82
N ILE A 293 7.51 -8.13 -3.05
CA ILE A 293 7.88 -8.63 -4.38
C ILE A 293 6.79 -9.59 -4.87
N MET A 294 6.47 -10.61 -4.07
CA MET A 294 5.54 -11.66 -4.45
C MET A 294 4.11 -11.14 -4.66
N ALA A 295 3.64 -10.18 -3.86
CA ALA A 295 2.33 -9.56 -4.05
C ALA A 295 2.20 -8.96 -5.45
N LYS A 296 3.20 -8.18 -5.89
CA LYS A 296 3.19 -7.56 -7.23
C LYS A 296 3.32 -8.61 -8.34
N LYS A 297 4.07 -9.70 -8.13
CA LYS A 297 4.17 -10.78 -9.12
C LYS A 297 2.83 -11.51 -9.27
N TYR A 298 2.21 -11.85 -8.14
CA TYR A 298 0.91 -12.50 -8.09
C TYR A 298 -0.19 -11.60 -8.69
N ALA A 299 -0.17 -10.30 -8.38
CA ALA A 299 -1.07 -9.32 -8.97
C ALA A 299 -0.93 -9.21 -10.50
N MET A 300 0.29 -9.33 -11.02
CA MET A 300 0.57 -9.38 -12.46
C MET A 300 0.25 -10.74 -13.10
N GLY A 301 -0.34 -11.70 -12.39
CA GLY A 301 -0.70 -13.01 -12.92
C GLY A 301 0.51 -13.88 -13.31
N VAL A 302 1.68 -13.60 -12.74
CA VAL A 302 2.94 -14.31 -13.04
C VAL A 302 2.85 -15.76 -12.56
N THR A 303 3.24 -16.69 -13.43
CA THR A 303 3.27 -18.14 -13.15
C THR A 303 4.68 -18.67 -12.97
N HIS A 304 5.67 -18.02 -13.61
CA HIS A 304 7.07 -18.40 -13.57
C HIS A 304 7.91 -17.15 -13.31
N SER A 305 8.71 -17.15 -12.26
CA SER A 305 9.52 -15.98 -11.91
C SER A 305 10.98 -16.36 -11.75
N LEU A 306 11.87 -15.60 -12.41
CA LEU A 306 13.30 -15.65 -12.17
C LEU A 306 13.68 -14.53 -11.20
N ILE A 307 14.17 -14.90 -10.01
CA ILE A 307 14.70 -13.93 -9.04
C ILE A 307 16.22 -13.87 -9.11
N ASP A 308 16.71 -12.71 -9.53
CA ASP A 308 18.12 -12.33 -9.57
C ASP A 308 18.53 -11.71 -8.21
N ILE A 309 19.52 -12.32 -7.56
CA ILE A 309 20.04 -11.97 -6.23
C ILE A 309 21.51 -11.59 -6.40
N PRO A 310 21.83 -10.32 -6.67
CA PRO A 310 23.21 -9.86 -6.68
C PRO A 310 23.82 -9.97 -5.29
N VAL A 311 25.03 -10.52 -5.22
CA VAL A 311 25.77 -10.69 -3.97
C VAL A 311 27.06 -9.89 -4.04
N GLY A 312 27.29 -9.02 -3.07
CA GLY A 312 28.52 -8.25 -3.00
C GLY A 312 28.54 -7.22 -1.88
N PRO A 313 29.70 -6.59 -1.63
CA PRO A 313 29.87 -5.66 -0.51
C PRO A 313 28.94 -4.45 -0.52
N THR A 314 28.52 -4.02 -1.72
CA THR A 314 27.63 -2.88 -1.93
C THR A 314 26.21 -3.28 -2.32
N ALA A 315 25.97 -4.59 -2.52
CA ALA A 315 24.65 -5.12 -2.88
C ALA A 315 23.74 -5.19 -1.66
N LYS A 316 22.43 -5.37 -1.90
CA LYS A 316 21.45 -5.56 -0.82
C LYS A 316 21.71 -6.85 -0.04
N VAL A 317 22.35 -7.84 -0.68
CA VAL A 317 22.74 -9.11 -0.08
C VAL A 317 24.26 -9.18 -0.05
N SER A 318 24.81 -9.30 1.15
CA SER A 318 26.25 -9.14 1.40
C SER A 318 27.05 -10.45 1.26
N SER A 319 26.37 -11.60 1.36
CA SER A 319 27.03 -12.91 1.38
C SER A 319 26.20 -14.00 0.72
N MET A 320 26.89 -15.05 0.27
CA MET A 320 26.25 -16.25 -0.29
C MET A 320 25.39 -16.99 0.74
N LYS A 321 25.73 -16.91 2.03
CA LYS A 321 24.90 -17.49 3.10
C LYS A 321 23.55 -16.78 3.15
N GLU A 322 23.57 -15.45 3.18
CA GLU A 322 22.36 -14.64 3.19
C GLU A 322 21.54 -14.88 1.90
N ALA A 323 22.19 -14.94 0.74
CA ALA A 323 21.53 -15.26 -0.54
C ALA A 323 20.76 -16.58 -0.53
N LYS A 324 21.29 -17.61 0.15
CA LYS A 324 20.60 -18.90 0.32
C LYS A 324 19.35 -18.75 1.20
N ASP A 325 19.40 -17.92 2.23
CA ASP A 325 18.22 -17.67 3.05
C ASP A 325 17.13 -16.92 2.25
N TRP A 326 17.52 -15.94 1.44
CA TRP A 326 16.61 -15.26 0.50
C TRP A 326 15.98 -16.25 -0.49
N LYS A 327 16.80 -17.11 -1.11
CA LYS A 327 16.33 -18.15 -2.02
C LYS A 327 15.29 -19.05 -1.36
N LYS A 328 15.51 -19.44 -0.10
CA LYS A 328 14.55 -20.26 0.64
C LYS A 328 13.20 -19.54 0.75
N SER A 329 13.19 -18.28 1.20
CA SER A 329 11.95 -17.51 1.36
C SER A 329 11.21 -17.22 0.05
N LEU A 330 11.94 -17.08 -1.06
CA LEU A 330 11.37 -16.77 -2.39
C LEU A 330 10.84 -18.02 -3.14
N ASN A 331 11.21 -19.22 -2.73
CA ASN A 331 10.83 -20.48 -3.38
C ASN A 331 9.64 -21.19 -2.71
N MET A 332 9.01 -20.55 -1.73
CA MET A 332 7.83 -21.06 -1.02
C MET A 332 6.57 -20.55 -1.69
#